data_AF-A0A0L0NNE7-F1
#
_entry.id   AF-A0A0L0NNE7-F1
#
_cell.length_a   1.000
_cell.length_b   1.000
_cell.length_c   1.000
_cell.angle_alpha   90.00
_cell.angle_beta   90.00
_cell.angle_gamma   90.00
#
_symmetry.space_group_name_H-M   'P 1'
#
loop_
_entity.id
_entity.type
_entity.pdbx_description
1 polymer ?
#
loop_
_entity_poly.entity_id
_entity_poly.type
_entity_poly.pdbx_seq_one_letter_code
_entity_poly.pdbx_strand_id
1 'polypeptide(L)'
;MSYYTRREPTAEDQNASTNLDQDLHLSRDGKYKKSEKELKDWIYKTLHVLSERRKEFDDHNQDLLDILKDGEFLCRLGDLALPGGPTKKYKNLRMPFVQMENILFFLQTCEHIGVPHEETFQTVDLFERNDPYQVIITLISFSRKANERNPEIEVIGPKFVKVKPQVPKKPLKLRA
;
A
#
# COMPACT_ATOMS: atom_id res chain seq x y z
N MET A 1 52.97 -22.16 -1.50
CA MET A 1 51.85 -22.96 -2.05
C MET A 1 51.39 -23.93 -0.98
N SER A 2 50.26 -23.67 -0.32
CA SER A 2 49.27 -24.72 -0.01
C SER A 2 47.99 -24.04 0.46
N TYR A 3 47.12 -23.84 -0.52
CA TYR A 3 45.66 -23.87 -0.50
C TYR A 3 44.98 -23.67 0.86
N TYR A 4 44.44 -22.45 1.06
CA TYR A 4 43.25 -22.26 1.87
C TYR A 4 42.18 -23.27 1.40
N THR A 5 41.97 -24.34 2.16
CA THR A 5 40.80 -25.18 1.97
C THR A 5 39.60 -24.37 2.43
N ARG A 6 38.97 -23.65 1.49
CA ARG A 6 37.63 -23.10 1.67
C ARG A 6 36.72 -24.31 1.90
N ARG A 7 36.29 -24.53 3.14
CA ARG A 7 35.17 -25.45 3.40
C ARG A 7 33.99 -24.93 2.57
N GLU A 8 33.47 -25.77 1.68
CA GLU A 8 32.18 -25.48 1.06
C GLU A 8 31.10 -25.60 2.15
N PRO A 9 30.14 -24.66 2.21
CA PRO A 9 29.05 -24.75 3.18
C PRO A 9 28.32 -26.07 3.01
N THR A 10 28.19 -26.82 4.08
CA THR A 10 27.43 -28.08 4.08
C THR A 10 25.93 -27.79 4.18
N ALA A 11 25.08 -28.74 3.80
CA ALA A 11 23.63 -28.61 3.95
C ALA A 11 23.19 -28.41 5.41
N GLU A 12 24.06 -28.70 6.39
CA GLU A 12 23.86 -28.42 7.82
C GLU A 12 24.11 -26.94 8.18
N ASP A 13 24.91 -26.21 7.38
CA ASP A 13 25.15 -24.76 7.54
C ASP A 13 24.03 -23.91 6.91
N GLN A 14 23.13 -24.52 6.12
CA GLN A 14 21.90 -23.90 5.68
C GLN A 14 20.90 -23.99 6.83
N ASN A 15 20.92 -22.97 7.70
CA ASN A 15 20.00 -22.80 8.82
C ASN A 15 18.57 -23.26 8.46
N ALA A 16 18.22 -24.49 8.86
CA ALA A 16 16.84 -24.95 8.99
C ALA A 16 16.22 -24.37 10.28
N SER A 17 16.49 -23.09 10.56
CA SER A 17 16.13 -22.41 11.81
C SER A 17 15.34 -21.11 11.56
N THR A 18 14.72 -20.97 10.40
CA THR A 18 13.65 -20.00 10.20
C THR A 18 12.32 -20.77 10.19
N ASN A 19 11.42 -20.40 11.11
CA ASN A 19 10.07 -20.96 11.10
C ASN A 19 9.29 -20.34 9.93
N LEU A 20 8.25 -21.02 9.44
CA LEU A 20 7.38 -20.54 8.36
C LEU A 20 6.88 -19.10 8.62
N ASP A 21 6.57 -18.78 9.89
CA ASP A 21 6.13 -17.43 10.28
C ASP A 21 7.22 -16.37 10.07
N GLN A 22 8.48 -16.71 10.36
CA GLN A 22 9.61 -15.82 10.14
C GLN A 22 9.83 -15.59 8.65
N ASP A 23 9.76 -16.64 7.84
CA ASP A 23 9.90 -16.55 6.39
C ASP A 23 8.77 -15.72 5.76
N LEU A 24 7.55 -15.88 6.26
CA LEU A 24 6.41 -15.07 5.85
C LEU A 24 6.64 -13.59 6.18
N HIS A 25 7.09 -13.27 7.40
CA HIS A 25 7.36 -11.91 7.82
C HIS A 25 8.47 -11.27 6.96
N LEU A 26 9.58 -11.98 6.72
CA LEU A 26 10.66 -11.52 5.84
C LEU A 26 10.20 -11.30 4.40
N SER A 27 9.34 -12.18 3.89
CA SER A 27 8.75 -12.03 2.55
C SER A 27 7.88 -10.78 2.45
N ARG A 28 7.04 -10.52 3.47
CA ARG A 28 6.18 -9.32 3.53
C ARG A 28 7.01 -8.04 3.67
N ASP A 29 8.01 -8.01 4.54
CA ASP A 29 8.92 -6.88 4.69
C ASP A 29 9.68 -6.58 3.39
N GLY A 30 10.17 -7.62 2.71
CA GLY A 30 10.81 -7.49 1.41
C GLY A 30 9.90 -6.90 0.32
N LYS A 31 8.59 -7.20 0.36
CA LYS A 31 7.62 -6.60 -0.57
C LYS A 31 7.29 -5.16 -0.20
N TYR A 32 7.15 -4.85 1.09
CA TYR A 32 6.96 -3.48 1.58
C TYR A 32 8.10 -2.57 1.09
N LYS A 33 9.36 -2.94 1.34
CA LYS A 33 10.55 -2.15 0.94
C LYS A 33 10.63 -1.89 -0.56
N LYS A 34 10.16 -2.83 -1.39
CA LYS A 34 10.15 -2.67 -2.86
C LYS A 34 9.13 -1.65 -3.35
N SER A 35 7.97 -1.57 -2.69
CA SER A 35 6.85 -0.72 -3.12
C SER A 35 6.80 0.64 -2.41
N GLU A 36 7.49 0.77 -1.27
CA GLU A 36 7.43 1.96 -0.41
C GLU A 36 7.68 3.27 -1.18
N LYS A 37 8.76 3.32 -1.98
CA LYS A 37 9.17 4.53 -2.70
C LYS A 37 8.12 4.99 -3.72
N GLU A 38 7.58 4.06 -4.52
CA GLU A 38 6.55 4.35 -5.52
C GLU A 38 5.31 4.95 -4.86
N LEU A 39 4.89 4.39 -3.72
CA LEU A 39 3.72 4.85 -3.00
C LEU A 39 3.94 6.22 -2.36
N LYS A 40 5.10 6.48 -1.77
CA LYS A 40 5.46 7.83 -1.28
C LYS A 40 5.34 8.87 -2.39
N ASP A 41 5.96 8.58 -3.54
CA ASP A 41 5.92 9.49 -4.69
C ASP A 41 4.49 9.71 -5.20
N TRP A 42 3.67 8.65 -5.24
CA TRP A 42 2.27 8.75 -5.60
C TRP A 42 1.45 9.61 -4.62
N ILE A 43 1.62 9.43 -3.31
CA ILE A 43 0.93 10.24 -2.29
C ILE A 43 1.29 11.71 -2.47
N TYR A 44 2.59 12.01 -2.56
CA TYR A 44 3.07 13.38 -2.69
C TYR A 44 2.57 14.04 -3.97
N LYS A 45 2.54 13.31 -5.09
CA LYS A 45 1.99 13.80 -6.36
C LYS A 45 0.49 14.06 -6.26
N THR A 46 -0.28 13.08 -5.75
CA THR A 46 -1.75 13.14 -5.66
C THR A 46 -2.22 14.26 -4.73
N LEU A 47 -1.51 14.48 -3.62
CA LEU A 47 -1.85 15.51 -2.63
C LEU A 47 -1.18 16.85 -2.86
N HIS A 48 -0.43 17.00 -3.96
CA HIS A 48 0.39 18.17 -4.28
C HIS A 48 1.21 18.66 -3.09
N VAL A 49 1.91 17.73 -2.42
CA VAL A 49 2.73 18.05 -1.24
C VAL A 49 3.91 18.92 -1.66
N LEU A 50 4.08 20.03 -0.95
CA LEU A 50 5.16 20.99 -1.19
C LEU A 50 6.55 20.35 -0.99
N SER A 51 7.51 20.81 -1.78
CA SER A 51 8.89 20.31 -1.81
C SER A 51 9.57 20.38 -0.44
N GLU A 52 9.27 21.42 0.34
CA GLU A 52 9.82 21.65 1.68
C GLU A 52 9.34 20.57 2.65
N ARG A 53 8.05 20.26 2.64
CA ARG A 53 7.46 19.21 3.47
C ARG A 53 7.97 17.83 3.07
N ARG A 54 8.19 17.58 1.78
CA ARG A 54 8.86 16.35 1.30
C ARG A 54 10.28 16.25 1.88
N LYS A 55 11.05 17.34 1.82
CA LYS A 55 12.43 17.38 2.32
C LYS A 55 12.50 17.12 3.83
N GLU A 56 11.57 17.65 4.63
CA GLU A 56 11.51 17.36 6.07
C GLU A 56 11.42 15.85 6.34
N PHE A 57 10.58 15.11 5.60
CA PHE A 57 10.48 13.66 5.75
C PHE A 57 11.76 12.91 5.34
N ASP A 58 12.38 13.36 4.23
CA ASP A 58 13.61 12.76 3.72
C ASP A 58 14.79 13.00 4.69
N ASP A 59 14.91 14.22 5.24
CA ASP A 59 15.96 14.61 6.19
C ASP A 59 15.81 13.85 7.54
N HIS A 60 14.58 13.49 7.92
CA HIS A 60 14.29 12.70 9.12
C HIS A 60 14.32 11.19 8.91
N ASN A 61 14.67 10.71 7.71
CA ASN A 61 14.72 9.29 7.34
C ASN A 61 13.41 8.54 7.69
N GLN A 62 12.27 9.21 7.51
CA GLN A 62 10.96 8.65 7.83
C GLN A 62 10.49 7.69 6.73
N ASP A 63 10.00 6.51 7.11
CA ASP A 63 9.45 5.55 6.17
C ASP A 63 7.98 5.86 5.80
N LEU A 64 7.38 5.07 4.90
CA LEU A 64 5.99 5.30 4.48
C LEU A 64 5.01 5.19 5.66
N LEU A 65 5.24 4.29 6.60
CA LEU A 65 4.37 4.15 7.77
C LEU A 65 4.48 5.37 8.67
N ASP A 66 5.69 5.91 8.87
CA ASP A 66 5.91 7.11 9.70
C ASP A 66 5.10 8.30 9.19
N ILE A 67 5.11 8.54 7.87
CA ILE A 67 4.38 9.67 7.29
C ILE A 67 2.86 9.45 7.30
N LEU A 68 2.39 8.21 7.34
CA LEU A 68 0.96 7.86 7.35
C LEU A 68 0.39 7.70 8.75
N LYS A 69 1.24 7.55 9.77
CA LYS A 69 0.86 7.13 11.12
C LYS A 69 -0.12 8.07 11.83
N ASP A 70 -0.07 9.38 11.54
CA ASP A 70 -1.01 10.34 12.11
C ASP A 70 -2.39 10.37 11.44
N GLY A 71 -2.52 9.65 10.31
CA GLY A 71 -3.72 9.56 9.49
C GLY A 71 -4.03 10.81 8.66
N GLU A 72 -3.20 11.87 8.68
CA GLU A 72 -3.45 13.12 7.95
C GLU A 72 -3.46 12.87 6.44
N PHE A 73 -2.40 12.26 5.90
CA PHE A 73 -2.31 11.99 4.47
C PHE A 73 -3.39 11.01 4.00
N LEU A 74 -3.72 10.02 4.81
CA LEU A 74 -4.82 9.09 4.54
C LEU A 74 -6.16 9.83 4.44
N CYS A 75 -6.46 10.71 5.40
CA CYS A 75 -7.71 11.46 5.40
C CYS A 75 -7.81 12.42 4.19
N ARG A 76 -6.70 13.06 3.83
CA ARG A 76 -6.63 13.92 2.64
C ARG A 76 -6.88 13.14 1.35
N LEU A 77 -6.29 11.95 1.20
CA LEU A 77 -6.59 11.05 0.07
C LEU A 77 -8.06 10.64 0.05
N GLY A 78 -8.61 10.29 1.21
CA GLY A 78 -10.02 9.93 1.35
C GLY A 78 -10.97 11.05 0.96
N ASP A 79 -10.70 12.31 1.35
CA ASP A 79 -11.54 13.46 0.98
C ASP A 79 -11.50 13.75 -0.54
N LEU A 80 -10.38 13.46 -1.22
CA LEU A 80 -10.31 13.55 -2.69
C LEU A 80 -11.16 12.47 -3.40
N ALA A 81 -11.21 11.27 -2.84
CA ALA A 81 -11.96 10.14 -3.41
C ALA A 81 -13.46 10.18 -3.07
N LEU A 82 -13.79 10.68 -1.89
CA LEU A 82 -15.16 10.81 -1.39
C LEU A 82 -15.33 12.15 -0.64
N PRO A 83 -15.50 13.27 -1.38
CA PRO A 83 -15.69 14.58 -0.77
C PRO A 83 -16.87 14.60 0.19
N GLY A 84 -16.66 15.12 1.41
CA GLY A 84 -17.70 15.17 2.45
C GLY A 84 -17.94 13.83 3.16
N GLY A 85 -17.09 12.83 2.92
CA GLY A 85 -17.12 11.54 3.60
C GLY A 85 -16.58 11.58 5.04
N PRO A 86 -16.35 10.40 5.65
CA PRO A 86 -15.85 10.28 7.02
C PRO A 86 -14.58 11.08 7.30
N THR A 87 -13.64 11.08 6.34
CA THR A 87 -12.35 11.75 6.45
C THR A 87 -12.45 13.27 6.56
N LYS A 88 -13.59 13.89 6.28
CA LYS A 88 -13.77 15.35 6.46
C LYS A 88 -13.61 15.79 7.92
N LYS A 89 -13.81 14.88 8.87
CA LYS A 89 -13.81 15.14 10.32
C LYS A 89 -12.43 15.01 10.97
N TYR A 90 -11.39 14.69 10.20
CA TYR A 90 -10.06 14.41 10.74
C TYR A 90 -9.49 15.60 11.51
N LYS A 91 -8.63 15.31 12.49
CA LYS A 91 -7.97 16.33 13.32
C LYS A 91 -6.47 16.09 13.32
N ASN A 92 -5.69 17.14 13.11
CA ASN A 92 -4.24 17.05 13.20
C ASN A 92 -3.78 17.30 14.65
N LEU A 93 -3.81 16.24 15.47
CA LEU A 93 -3.35 16.26 16.85
C LEU A 93 -2.43 15.05 17.10
N ARG A 94 -1.39 15.26 17.91
CA ARG A 94 -0.38 14.22 18.24
C ARG A 94 -0.88 13.13 19.18
N MET A 95 -2.14 13.17 19.59
CA MET A 95 -2.68 12.21 20.55
C MET A 95 -2.94 10.87 19.87
N PRO A 96 -2.46 9.73 20.41
CA PRO A 96 -2.62 8.40 19.80
C PRO A 96 -4.05 8.06 19.39
N PHE A 97 -5.04 8.37 20.24
CA PHE A 97 -6.45 8.10 19.94
C PHE A 97 -6.97 8.88 18.73
N VAL A 98 -6.49 10.12 18.52
CA VAL A 98 -6.87 10.94 17.36
C VAL A 98 -6.24 10.38 16.09
N GLN A 99 -4.98 9.96 16.16
CA GLN A 99 -4.28 9.36 15.03
C GLN A 99 -4.96 8.06 14.59
N MET A 100 -5.32 7.19 15.53
CA MET A 100 -6.07 5.96 15.27
C MET A 100 -7.48 6.24 14.72
N GLU A 101 -8.16 7.29 15.21
CA GLU A 101 -9.47 7.72 14.68
C GLU A 101 -9.36 8.24 13.24
N ASN A 102 -8.33 9.03 12.92
CA ASN A 102 -8.07 9.50 11.55
C ASN A 102 -7.84 8.30 10.60
N ILE A 103 -7.05 7.31 11.02
CA ILE A 103 -6.85 6.07 10.26
C ILE A 103 -8.20 5.37 10.03
N LEU A 104 -9.04 5.27 11.06
CA LEU A 104 -10.36 4.65 10.95
C LEU A 104 -11.27 5.39 9.96
N PHE A 105 -11.26 6.73 9.94
CA PHE A 105 -12.01 7.49 8.94
C PHE A 105 -11.60 7.14 7.51
N PHE A 106 -10.31 6.96 7.25
CA PHE A 106 -9.84 6.50 5.95
C PHE A 106 -10.33 5.09 5.62
N LEU A 107 -10.26 4.16 6.56
CA LEU A 107 -10.75 2.78 6.37
C LEU A 107 -12.26 2.74 6.08
N GLN A 108 -13.04 3.58 6.76
CA GLN A 108 -14.46 3.76 6.44
C GLN A 108 -14.64 4.30 5.03
N THR A 109 -13.86 5.31 4.61
CA THR A 109 -13.91 5.80 3.22
C THR A 109 -13.58 4.69 2.22
N CYS A 110 -12.57 3.84 2.48
CA CYS A 110 -12.24 2.68 1.65
C CYS A 110 -13.45 1.76 1.44
N GLU A 111 -14.17 1.44 2.51
CA GLU A 111 -15.41 0.65 2.44
C GLU A 111 -16.47 1.34 1.56
N HIS A 112 -16.73 2.63 1.77
CA HIS A 112 -17.74 3.39 1.01
C HIS A 112 -17.43 3.46 -0.49
N ILE A 113 -16.14 3.52 -0.86
CA ILE A 113 -15.74 3.54 -2.26
C ILE A 113 -15.62 2.13 -2.88
N GLY A 114 -15.76 1.08 -2.07
CA GLY A 114 -15.80 -0.32 -2.51
C GLY A 114 -14.42 -0.98 -2.61
N VAL A 115 -13.47 -0.59 -1.77
CA VAL A 115 -12.22 -1.35 -1.58
C VAL A 115 -12.57 -2.70 -0.93
N PRO A 116 -12.09 -3.84 -1.48
CA PRO A 116 -12.34 -5.15 -0.89
C PRO A 116 -11.83 -5.26 0.55
N HIS A 117 -12.57 -5.97 1.40
CA HIS A 117 -12.21 -6.13 2.81
C HIS A 117 -10.88 -6.89 2.97
N GLU A 118 -10.62 -7.88 2.11
CA GLU A 118 -9.40 -8.69 2.12
C GLU A 118 -8.15 -7.88 1.75
N GLU A 119 -8.33 -6.78 1.03
CA GLU A 119 -7.26 -5.85 0.65
C GLU A 119 -7.16 -4.68 1.64
N THR A 120 -8.03 -4.60 2.65
CA THR A 120 -8.06 -3.52 3.64
C THR A 120 -7.18 -3.87 4.85
N PHE A 121 -6.44 -2.90 5.38
CA PHE A 121 -5.61 -3.05 6.59
C PHE A 121 -6.41 -2.71 7.86
N GLN A 122 -5.94 -3.15 9.02
CA GLN A 122 -6.48 -2.76 10.33
C GLN A 122 -5.66 -1.65 10.96
N THR A 123 -6.25 -0.80 11.81
CA THR A 123 -5.54 0.34 12.40
C THR A 123 -4.18 -0.03 13.04
N VAL A 124 -4.07 -1.20 13.69
CA VAL A 124 -2.83 -1.70 14.30
C VAL A 124 -1.74 -2.04 13.26
N ASP A 125 -2.11 -2.44 12.06
CA ASP A 125 -1.17 -2.78 10.97
C ASP A 125 -0.32 -1.57 10.58
N LEU A 126 -0.92 -0.38 10.61
CA LEU A 126 -0.24 0.89 10.39
C LEU A 126 0.32 1.48 11.70
N PHE A 127 -0.52 1.64 12.71
CA PHE A 127 -0.18 2.41 13.91
C PHE A 127 0.93 1.72 14.73
N GLU A 128 0.84 0.41 14.89
CA GLU A 128 1.81 -0.42 15.62
C GLU A 128 2.79 -1.15 14.68
N ARG A 129 2.64 -0.96 13.36
CA ARG A 129 3.45 -1.61 12.32
C ARG A 129 3.32 -3.14 12.33
N ASN A 130 2.14 -3.65 12.71
CA ASN A 130 1.87 -5.09 12.77
C ASN A 130 1.95 -5.76 11.39
N ASP A 131 1.45 -5.11 10.34
CA ASP A 131 1.53 -5.59 8.97
C ASP A 131 1.68 -4.46 7.92
N PRO A 132 2.90 -3.92 7.75
CA PRO A 132 3.18 -2.83 6.83
C PRO A 132 2.78 -3.11 5.38
N TYR A 133 2.90 -4.38 4.96
CA TYR A 133 2.61 -4.75 3.57
C TYR A 133 1.10 -4.73 3.30
N GLN A 134 0.25 -4.96 4.30
CA GLN A 134 -1.19 -4.83 4.13
C GLN A 134 -1.58 -3.38 3.81
N VAL A 135 -0.90 -2.39 4.41
CA VAL A 135 -1.10 -0.96 4.09
C VAL A 135 -0.80 -0.66 2.62
N ILE A 136 0.26 -1.25 2.06
CA ILE A 136 0.62 -1.14 0.64
C ILE A 136 -0.52 -1.68 -0.24
N ILE A 137 -1.02 -2.87 0.07
CA ILE A 137 -2.11 -3.52 -0.68
C ILE A 137 -3.36 -2.64 -0.67
N THR A 138 -3.73 -2.11 0.49
CA THR A 138 -4.89 -1.23 0.62
C THR A 138 -4.74 0.05 -0.18
N LEU A 139 -3.56 0.71 -0.16
CA LEU A 139 -3.34 1.95 -0.91
C LEU A 139 -3.39 1.71 -2.43
N ILE A 140 -2.85 0.59 -2.91
CA ILE A 140 -2.97 0.20 -4.33
C ILE A 140 -4.43 -0.04 -4.68
N SER A 141 -5.18 -0.76 -3.84
CA SER A 141 -6.60 -1.02 -4.07
C SER A 141 -7.44 0.25 -4.04
N PHE A 142 -7.20 1.10 -3.05
CA PHE A 142 -7.78 2.42 -2.91
C PHE A 142 -7.52 3.25 -4.16
N SER A 143 -6.30 3.30 -4.70
CA SER A 143 -6.00 4.09 -5.90
C SER A 143 -6.86 3.69 -7.11
N ARG A 144 -7.13 2.38 -7.28
CA ARG A 144 -8.03 1.87 -8.34
C ARG A 144 -9.46 2.35 -8.13
N LYS A 145 -9.99 2.21 -6.91
CA LYS A 145 -11.38 2.60 -6.56
C LYS A 145 -11.59 4.10 -6.51
N ALA A 146 -10.59 4.84 -6.07
CA ALA A 146 -10.58 6.28 -6.06
C ALA A 146 -10.57 6.84 -7.49
N ASN A 147 -9.77 6.28 -8.41
CA ASN A 147 -9.77 6.69 -9.82
C ASN A 147 -11.11 6.47 -10.51
N GLU A 148 -11.84 5.39 -10.18
CA GLU A 148 -13.20 5.15 -10.70
C GLU A 148 -14.19 6.27 -10.33
N ARG A 149 -13.94 7.00 -9.23
CA ARG A 149 -14.79 8.10 -8.73
C ARG A 149 -14.26 9.48 -9.10
N ASN A 150 -12.94 9.65 -9.02
CA ASN A 150 -12.23 10.87 -9.34
C ASN A 150 -11.04 10.54 -10.26
N PRO A 151 -11.17 10.74 -11.58
CA PRO A 151 -10.11 10.44 -12.54
C PRO A 151 -8.80 11.24 -12.36
N GLU A 152 -8.80 12.31 -11.57
CA GLU A 152 -7.58 13.06 -11.23
C GLU A 152 -6.64 12.25 -10.33
N ILE A 153 -7.19 11.31 -9.56
CA ILE A 153 -6.40 10.40 -8.71
C ILE A 153 -5.82 9.31 -9.62
N GLU A 154 -4.51 9.32 -9.83
CA GLU A 154 -3.85 8.31 -10.65
C GLU A 154 -3.86 6.92 -9.99
N VAL A 155 -3.91 5.86 -10.80
CA VAL A 155 -3.83 4.48 -10.32
C VAL A 155 -2.38 4.06 -10.12
N ILE A 156 -2.09 3.39 -9.00
CA ILE A 156 -0.79 2.79 -8.71
C ILE A 156 -0.73 1.36 -9.26
N GLY A 157 0.41 0.97 -9.81
CA GLY A 157 0.64 -0.37 -10.34
C GLY A 157 0.15 -0.57 -11.78
N PRO A 158 0.20 -1.82 -12.29
CA PRO A 158 -0.11 -2.11 -13.69
C PRO A 158 -1.55 -1.75 -14.02
N LYS A 159 -1.73 -0.86 -15.01
CA LYS A 159 -3.05 -0.45 -15.49
C LYS A 159 -3.76 -1.65 -16.09
N PHE A 160 -4.84 -2.10 -15.45
CA PHE A 160 -5.69 -3.15 -16.01
C PHE A 160 -6.45 -2.57 -17.22
N VAL A 161 -5.97 -2.86 -18.42
CA VAL A 161 -6.73 -2.57 -19.64
C VAL A 161 -7.84 -3.61 -19.73
N LYS A 162 -9.11 -3.18 -19.58
CA LYS A 162 -10.29 -4.02 -19.86
C LYS A 162 -10.39 -4.25 -21.38
N VAL A 163 -9.51 -5.07 -21.94
CA VAL A 163 -9.68 -5.55 -23.32
C VAL A 163 -10.82 -6.55 -23.28
N LYS A 164 -11.98 -6.20 -23.84
CA LYS A 164 -13.05 -7.20 -24.05
C LYS A 164 -12.43 -8.34 -24.87
N PRO A 165 -12.48 -9.61 -24.41
CA PRO A 165 -11.99 -10.71 -25.21
C PRO A 165 -12.72 -10.68 -26.55
N GLN A 166 -11.97 -10.66 -27.65
CA GLN A 166 -12.59 -10.73 -28.98
C GLN A 166 -13.25 -12.10 -29.10
N VAL A 167 -14.58 -12.14 -29.01
CA VAL A 167 -15.35 -13.35 -29.26
C VAL A 167 -15.17 -13.69 -30.74
N PRO A 168 -14.53 -14.83 -31.08
CA PRO A 168 -14.43 -15.24 -32.47
C PRO A 168 -15.84 -15.37 -33.06
N LYS A 169 -16.08 -14.76 -34.22
CA LYS A 169 -17.38 -14.91 -34.88
C LYS A 169 -17.62 -16.39 -35.17
N LYS A 170 -18.75 -16.94 -34.71
CA LYS A 170 -19.15 -18.34 -34.96
C LYS A 170 -18.96 -18.67 -36.46
N PRO A 171 -18.20 -19.73 -36.81
CA PRO A 171 -18.00 -20.13 -38.20
C PRO A 171 -19.34 -20.32 -38.91
N LEU A 172 -19.46 -19.86 -40.16
CA LEU A 172 -20.72 -19.97 -40.93
C LEU A 172 -21.27 -21.40 -40.96
N LYS A 173 -20.39 -22.40 -40.94
CA LYS A 173 -20.74 -23.83 -40.98
C LYS A 173 -21.50 -24.35 -39.73
N LEU A 174 -21.58 -23.55 -38.66
CA LEU A 174 -22.24 -23.92 -37.41
C LEU A 174 -23.49 -23.07 -37.11
N ARG A 175 -23.89 -22.17 -38.01
CA ARG A 175 -25.16 -21.45 -37.92
C ARG A 175 -26.27 -22.36 -38.46
N ALA A 176 -26.76 -23.25 -37.60
CA ALA A 176 -28.04 -23.92 -37.80
C ALA A 176 -29.19 -22.94 -37.59
#